data_AF-A0A3E1Y9I8-F1
#
_entry.id   AF-A0A3E1Y9I8-F1
#
_cell.length_a   1.000
_cell.length_b   1.000
_cell.length_c   1.000
_cell.angle_alpha   90.00
_cell.angle_beta   90.00
_cell.angle_gamma   90.00
#
_symmetry.space_group_name_H-M   'P 1'
#
loop_
_entity.id
_entity.type
_entity.pdbx_description
1 polymer ?
#
loop_
_entity_poly.entity_id
_entity_poly.type
_entity_poly.pdbx_seq_one_letter_code
_entity_poly.pdbx_strand_id
1 'polypeptide(L)'
;MEVAVFDTYVKKKDGRYLHFNIIVGKDTPFEEVLGYGNKYLQVKGVNSAGILHKDCRFCHLTAIIPNWELQIKAEGYYVHELEGC
;
A
#
# COMPACT_ATOMS: atom_id res chain seq x y z
N MET A 1 17.61 0.89 6.37
CA MET A 1 16.40 0.18 6.85
C MET A 1 15.97 -0.81 5.79
N GLU A 2 15.44 -1.96 6.17
CA GLU A 2 14.75 -2.88 5.24
C GLU A 2 13.25 -2.59 5.26
N VAL A 3 12.62 -2.69 4.10
CA VAL A 3 11.19 -2.47 3.93
C VAL A 3 10.54 -3.69 3.30
N ALA A 4 9.28 -3.93 3.65
CA ALA A 4 8.42 -4.91 3.01
C ALA A 4 7.56 -4.23 1.95
N VAL A 5 7.46 -4.87 0.79
CA VAL A 5 6.63 -4.43 -0.33
C VAL A 5 5.41 -5.32 -0.44
N PHE A 6 4.22 -4.71 -0.43
CA PHE A 6 2.94 -5.39 -0.59
C PHE A 6 2.26 -4.96 -1.88
N ASP A 7 2.07 -5.92 -2.77
CA ASP A 7 1.42 -5.78 -4.07
C ASP A 7 -0.10 -5.77 -3.89
N THR A 8 -0.76 -4.66 -4.25
CA THR A 8 -2.16 -4.41 -3.90
C THR A 8 -3.03 -4.08 -5.13
N TYR A 9 -4.13 -4.81 -5.27
CA TYR A 9 -5.11 -4.66 -6.35
C TYR A 9 -6.51 -4.38 -5.79
N VAL A 10 -7.05 -3.19 -6.05
CA VAL A 10 -8.37 -2.77 -5.53
C VAL A 10 -9.34 -2.56 -6.68
N LYS A 11 -10.46 -3.27 -6.64
CA LYS A 11 -11.54 -3.07 -7.62
C LYS A 11 -12.38 -1.84 -7.27
N LYS A 12 -12.48 -0.89 -8.20
CA LYS A 12 -13.40 0.25 -8.14
C LYS A 12 -14.83 -0.20 -8.45
N LYS A 13 -15.82 0.60 -8.03
CA LYS A 13 -17.25 0.34 -8.36
C LYS A 13 -17.55 0.32 -9.86
N ASP A 14 -16.76 1.03 -10.66
CA ASP A 14 -16.88 1.04 -12.13
C ASP A 14 -16.27 -0.20 -12.82
N GLY A 15 -15.71 -1.14 -12.04
CA GLY A 15 -15.14 -2.39 -12.54
C GLY A 15 -13.65 -2.34 -12.87
N ARG A 16 -13.03 -1.14 -12.90
CA ARG A 16 -11.58 -0.99 -13.11
C ARG A 16 -10.79 -1.32 -11.84
N TYR A 17 -9.50 -1.58 -11.99
CA TYR A 17 -8.59 -1.83 -10.87
C TYR A 17 -7.66 -0.64 -10.61
N LEU A 18 -7.33 -0.46 -9.34
CA LEU A 18 -6.13 0.23 -8.88
C LEU A 18 -5.07 -0.81 -8.60
N HIS A 19 -3.87 -0.57 -9.09
CA HIS A 19 -2.69 -1.35 -8.76
C HIS A 19 -1.64 -0.42 -8.15
N PHE A 20 -1.20 -0.75 -6.95
CA PHE A 20 -0.18 0.01 -6.23
C PHE A 20 0.54 -0.88 -5.23
N ASN A 21 1.74 -0.48 -4.84
CA ASN A 21 2.46 -1.11 -3.75
C ASN A 21 2.29 -0.32 -2.46
N ILE A 22 2.09 -1.01 -1.35
CA ILE A 22 2.21 -0.46 0.00
C ILE A 22 3.58 -0.86 0.53
N ILE A 23 4.41 0.12 0.87
CA ILE A 23 5.79 -0.08 1.31
C ILE A 23 5.90 0.38 2.77
N VAL A 24 6.33 -0.53 3.64
CA VAL A 24 6.36 -0.35 5.10
C VAL A 24 7.66 -0.88 5.70
N GLY A 25 7.95 -0.57 6.96
CA GLY A 25 9.06 -1.22 7.68
C GLY A 25 8.87 -2.74 7.69
N LYS A 26 9.96 -3.52 7.57
CA LYS A 26 9.88 -4.98 7.41
C LYS A 26 9.09 -5.73 8.49
N ASP A 27 9.03 -5.18 9.71
CA ASP A 27 8.38 -5.81 10.87
C ASP A 27 6.95 -5.30 11.09
N THR A 28 6.39 -4.56 10.14
CA THR A 28 5.03 -4.00 10.22
C THR A 28 4.00 -5.14 10.12
N PRO A 29 3.07 -5.27 11.10
CA PRO A 29 2.00 -6.26 11.04
C PRO A 29 1.12 -6.11 9.81
N PHE A 30 0.65 -7.22 9.24
CA PHE A 30 -0.14 -7.19 8.01
C PHE A 30 -1.46 -6.43 8.16
N GLU A 31 -2.09 -6.49 9.34
CA GLU A 31 -3.30 -5.74 9.66
C GLU A 31 -3.09 -4.23 9.56
N GLU A 32 -1.91 -3.74 9.96
CA GLU A 32 -1.54 -2.33 9.81
C GLU A 32 -1.35 -1.96 8.33
N VAL A 33 -0.76 -2.85 7.52
CA VAL A 33 -0.62 -2.67 6.07
C VAL A 33 -1.98 -2.47 5.40
N LEU A 34 -2.96 -3.30 5.75
CA LEU A 34 -4.34 -3.12 5.27
C LEU A 34 -4.93 -1.78 5.73
N GLY A 35 -4.64 -1.37 6.97
CA GLY A 35 -5.03 -0.06 7.50
C GLY A 35 -4.47 1.11 6.68
N TYR A 36 -3.18 1.09 6.36
CA TYR A 36 -2.51 2.11 5.56
C TYR A 36 -3.07 2.19 4.14
N GLY A 37 -3.28 1.04 3.50
CA GLY A 37 -3.88 1.02 2.17
C GLY A 37 -5.32 1.56 2.18
N ASN A 38 -6.14 1.21 3.18
CA ASN A 38 -7.49 1.77 3.33
C ASN A 38 -7.47 3.28 3.58
N LYS A 39 -6.54 3.79 4.39
CA LYS A 39 -6.33 5.24 4.59
C LYS A 39 -5.98 5.92 3.27
N TYR A 40 -5.08 5.36 2.47
CA TYR A 40 -4.72 5.87 1.15
C TYR A 40 -5.94 5.95 0.21
N LEU A 41 -6.78 4.90 0.16
CA LEU A 41 -8.00 4.92 -0.65
C LEU A 41 -8.98 6.02 -0.24
N GLN A 42 -9.12 6.27 1.07
CA GLN A 42 -9.96 7.36 1.59
C GLN A 42 -9.43 8.73 1.18
N VAL A 43 -8.13 8.98 1.36
CA VAL A 43 -7.49 10.24 0.94
C VAL A 43 -7.64 10.47 -0.56
N LYS A 44 -7.56 9.40 -1.35
CA LYS A 44 -7.71 9.44 -2.81
C LYS A 44 -9.17 9.58 -3.28
N GLY A 45 -10.15 9.52 -2.37
CA GLY A 45 -11.57 9.58 -2.70
C GLY A 45 -12.06 8.36 -3.50
N VAL A 46 -11.39 7.22 -3.38
CA VAL A 46 -11.74 6.01 -4.11
C VAL A 46 -12.95 5.36 -3.46
N ASN A 47 -14.05 5.30 -4.21
CA ASN A 47 -15.26 4.60 -3.77
C ASN A 47 -15.09 3.08 -3.98
N SER A 48 -14.42 2.42 -3.03
CA SER A 48 -14.27 0.96 -2.97
C SER A 48 -14.87 0.40 -1.66
N ALA A 49 -14.95 -0.93 -1.56
CA ALA A 49 -15.33 -1.62 -0.33
C ALA A 49 -14.18 -1.71 0.69
N GLY A 50 -13.04 -1.06 0.42
CA GLY A 50 -11.79 -1.22 1.16
C GLY A 50 -10.90 -2.34 0.60
N ILE A 51 -9.74 -2.52 1.22
CA ILE A 51 -8.76 -3.56 0.92
C ILE A 51 -9.01 -4.74 1.86
N LEU A 52 -9.21 -5.93 1.29
CA LEU A 52 -9.27 -7.19 2.04
C LEU A 52 -7.96 -7.97 1.87
N HIS A 53 -7.81 -9.04 2.65
CA HIS A 53 -6.64 -9.92 2.63
C HIS A 53 -6.31 -10.49 1.22
N LYS A 54 -7.32 -10.70 0.38
CA LYS A 54 -7.16 -11.19 -1.00
C LYS A 54 -6.64 -10.13 -1.98
N ASP A 55 -6.77 -8.86 -1.61
CA ASP A 55 -6.48 -7.71 -2.46
C ASP A 55 -5.06 -7.18 -2.22
N CYS A 56 -4.36 -7.63 -1.18
CA CYS A 56 -3.02 -7.18 -0.76
C CYS A 56 -2.14 -8.38 -0.45
N ARG A 57 -0.97 -8.49 -1.08
CA ARG A 57 -0.08 -9.66 -0.95
C ARG A 57 1.35 -9.21 -0.71
N PHE A 58 2.01 -9.84 0.26
CA PHE A 58 3.46 -9.67 0.43
C PHE A 58 4.18 -10.10 -0.86
N CYS A 59 5.08 -9.24 -1.34
CA CYS A 59 5.88 -9.50 -2.53
C CYS A 59 7.32 -9.88 -2.16
N HIS A 60 8.06 -8.96 -1.53
CA HIS A 60 9.45 -9.16 -1.13
C HIS A 60 9.91 -8.14 -0.08
N LEU A 61 11.08 -8.39 0.51
CA LEU A 61 11.85 -7.41 1.26
C LEU A 61 12.88 -6.75 0.35
N THR A 62 13.15 -5.47 0.57
CA THR A 62 14.20 -4.74 -0.14
C THR A 62 14.86 -3.70 0.76
N ALA A 63 16.06 -3.26 0.37
CA ALA A 63 16.69 -2.11 0.98
C ALA A 63 15.86 -0.85 0.72
N ILE A 64 15.72 -0.01 1.73
CA ILE A 64 15.02 1.26 1.55
C ILE A 64 15.77 2.19 0.59
N ILE A 65 15.01 2.96 -0.20
CA ILE A 65 15.57 4.07 -0.98
C ILE A 65 15.23 5.42 -0.32
N PRO A 66 16.05 6.47 -0.52
CA PRO A 66 15.90 7.74 0.20
C PRO A 66 14.51 8.37 0.11
N ASN A 67 13.85 8.29 -1.06
CA ASN A 67 12.53 8.88 -1.25
C ASN A 67 11.43 8.21 -0.40
N TRP A 68 11.53 6.91 -0.14
CA TRP A 68 10.56 6.21 0.71
C TRP A 68 10.82 6.46 2.19
N GLU A 69 12.09 6.58 2.57
CA GLU A 69 12.50 6.70 3.97
C GLU A 69 11.89 7.89 4.69
N LEU A 70 11.87 9.06 4.04
CA LEU A 70 11.29 10.26 4.63
C LEU A 70 9.80 10.10 4.91
N GLN A 71 9.04 9.55 3.95
CA GLN A 71 7.60 9.39 4.11
C GLN A 71 7.26 8.26 5.08
N ILE A 72 7.97 7.13 5.03
CA ILE A 72 7.75 6.02 5.98
C ILE A 72 8.06 6.47 7.42
N LYS A 73 9.09 7.29 7.63
CA LYS A 73 9.38 7.86 8.96
C LYS A 73 8.30 8.82 9.46
N ALA A 74 7.62 9.53 8.57
CA ALA A 74 6.60 10.51 8.92
C ALA A 74 5.20 9.89 9.08
N GLU A 75 4.84 8.94 8.22
CA GLU A 75 3.46 8.44 8.07
C GLU A 75 3.30 6.95 8.41
N GLY A 76 4.42 6.22 8.55
CA GLY A 76 4.45 4.76 8.77
C GLY A 76 4.49 3.93 7.48
N TYR A 77 4.20 4.53 6.32
CA TYR A 77 4.15 3.84 5.03
C TYR A 77 4.47 4.77 3.85
N TYR A 78 4.69 4.18 2.69
CA TYR A 78 4.74 4.86 1.40
C TYR A 78 3.90 4.07 0.39
N VAL A 79 3.12 4.76 -0.44
CA VAL A 79 2.37 4.13 -1.54
C VAL A 79 3.04 4.45 -2.86
N HIS A 80 3.38 3.40 -3.60
CA HIS A 80 3.87 3.52 -4.97
C HIS A 80 2.76 3.15 -5.95
N GLU A 81 2.22 4.13 -6.65
CA GLU A 81 1.16 3.96 -7.64
C GLU A 81 1.71 3.30 -8.92
N LEU A 82 0.98 2.32 -9.47
CA LEU A 82 1.39 1.59 -10.68
C LEU A 82 0.37 1.79 -11.81
N GLU A 83 -0.81 1.17 -11.72
CA GLU A 83 -1.83 1.21 -12.77
C GLU A 83 -3.17 1.72 -12.26
N GLY A 84 -3.85 2.52 -13.10
CA GLY A 84 -5.23 2.98 -12.86
C GLY A 84 -5.42 3.95 -11.69
N CYS A 85 -4.32 4.32 -11.04
CA CYS A 85 -4.22 5.21 -9.89
C CYS A 85 -4.54 6.66 -10.25
#